data_AF-A0A9P9JQ09-F1
#
_entry.id   AF-A0A9P9JQ09-F1
#
_cell.length_a   1.000
_cell.length_b   1.000
_cell.length_c   1.000
_cell.angle_alpha   90.00
_cell.angle_beta   90.00
_cell.angle_gamma   90.00
#
_symmetry.space_group_name_H-M   'P 1'
#
loop_
_entity.id
_entity.type
_entity.pdbx_description
1 polymer ?
#
loop_
_entity_poly.entity_id
_entity_poly.type
_entity_poly.pdbx_seq_one_letter_code
_entity_poly.pdbx_strand_id
1 'polypeptide(L)'
;MVDLGEDSGSARKTKDDRYFSMLQDGWIPEDGIELFQQFLVHLTARWSELCSQFEDYLSRLRLNQLESKGESPETISHFAENALHIAKLRRFFQGQVRGAREFSIDLGCRYGAGKERRTLEEIHRFADVDRQLQSLGQRIRDLLQLEFAWVSINEAHKSTSLATSMKRLSWITFIFLPAMFAASLFGMNVDILENNPDWRWLRDGLKRMWDGGFKRWLGKQNTQGE
;
A
#
# COMPACT_ATOMS: atom_id res chain seq x y z
N MET A 1 0.61 -73.73 32.48
CA MET A 1 -0.07 -72.79 33.39
C MET A 1 1.01 -71.90 33.97
N VAL A 2 1.01 -70.65 33.50
CA VAL A 2 1.54 -69.43 34.14
C VAL A 2 3.05 -69.34 34.41
N ASP A 3 3.69 -68.68 33.44
CA ASP A 3 4.74 -67.65 33.51
C ASP A 3 4.83 -66.85 34.83
N LEU A 4 6.05 -66.46 35.23
CA LEU A 4 6.31 -65.14 35.84
C LEU A 4 7.80 -64.81 35.69
N GLY A 5 8.06 -63.96 34.68
CA GLY A 5 9.36 -63.46 34.27
C GLY A 5 10.09 -62.58 35.27
N GLU A 6 11.41 -62.49 35.03
CA GLU A 6 12.35 -61.58 35.66
C GLU A 6 12.04 -60.13 35.24
N ASP A 7 11.67 -59.31 36.22
CA ASP A 7 11.51 -57.86 36.07
C ASP A 7 12.88 -57.19 36.27
N SER A 8 13.56 -56.89 35.15
CA SER A 8 14.81 -56.12 35.17
C SER A 8 14.47 -54.64 35.36
N GLY A 9 14.93 -54.08 36.49
CA GLY A 9 14.70 -52.72 36.93
C GLY A 9 14.86 -51.65 35.84
N SER A 10 13.73 -51.04 35.48
CA SER A 10 13.66 -49.77 34.77
C SER A 10 14.20 -48.65 35.67
N ALA A 11 15.45 -48.23 35.42
CA ALA A 11 16.01 -47.03 36.00
C ALA A 11 15.32 -45.80 35.41
N ARG A 12 14.15 -45.43 35.97
CA ARG A 12 13.53 -44.12 35.79
C ARG A 12 14.52 -43.05 36.27
N LYS A 13 15.18 -42.38 35.33
CA LYS A 13 15.90 -41.13 35.59
C LYS A 13 14.87 -40.04 35.87
N THR A 14 14.61 -39.76 37.14
CA THR A 14 13.84 -38.60 37.59
C THR A 14 14.72 -37.36 37.43
N LYS A 15 14.43 -36.54 36.41
CA LYS A 15 15.07 -35.23 36.20
C LYS A 15 14.17 -34.17 36.83
N ASP A 16 14.29 -34.01 38.13
CA ASP A 16 13.79 -32.84 38.84
C ASP A 16 14.98 -31.90 39.04
N ASP A 17 14.97 -30.79 38.30
CA ASP A 17 15.58 -29.53 38.72
C ASP A 17 14.98 -28.45 37.82
N ARG A 18 14.16 -27.60 38.44
CA ARG A 18 13.40 -26.53 37.81
C ARG A 18 14.36 -25.42 37.34
N TYR A 19 14.75 -25.48 36.08
CA TYR A 19 15.37 -24.36 35.39
C TYR A 19 14.35 -23.70 34.47
N PHE A 20 14.10 -22.40 34.68
CA PHE A 20 13.25 -21.58 33.82
C PHE A 20 14.00 -21.31 32.50
N SER A 21 13.78 -22.18 31.51
CA SER A 21 14.16 -21.91 30.12
C SER A 21 13.15 -20.95 29.50
N MET A 22 13.62 -19.89 28.83
CA MET A 22 12.79 -19.00 27.99
C MET A 22 12.46 -19.62 26.62
N LEU A 23 13.02 -20.80 26.33
CA LEU A 23 12.67 -21.63 25.16
C LEU A 23 11.56 -22.60 25.55
N GLN A 24 10.63 -22.86 24.63
CA GLN A 24 9.48 -23.74 24.87
C GLN A 24 9.88 -25.19 25.21
N ASP A 25 11.08 -25.62 24.81
CA ASP A 25 11.63 -26.91 25.20
C ASP A 25 12.35 -26.79 26.56
N GLY A 26 11.71 -27.30 27.62
CA GLY A 26 12.17 -27.23 29.00
C GLY A 26 13.36 -28.12 29.35
N TRP A 27 14.15 -28.58 28.38
CA TRP A 27 15.34 -29.39 28.60
C TRP A 27 16.60 -28.67 28.12
N ILE A 28 17.64 -28.70 28.94
CA ILE A 28 18.98 -28.15 28.64
C ILE A 28 19.62 -29.00 27.54
N PRO A 29 19.89 -28.43 26.34
CA PRO A 29 20.51 -29.14 25.23
C PRO A 29 21.81 -29.83 25.64
N GLU A 30 22.10 -31.00 25.06
CA GLU A 30 23.32 -31.74 25.38
C GLU A 30 24.56 -31.14 24.70
N ASP A 31 24.38 -30.37 23.62
CA ASP A 31 25.44 -29.59 22.97
C ASP A 31 24.97 -28.22 22.43
N GLY A 32 25.95 -27.39 22.03
CA GLY A 32 25.68 -26.07 21.47
C GLY A 32 25.01 -26.09 20.07
N ILE A 33 25.08 -27.21 19.36
CA ILE A 33 24.46 -27.37 18.03
C ILE A 33 22.96 -27.56 18.18
N GLU A 34 22.54 -28.36 19.17
CA GLU A 34 21.16 -28.63 19.51
C GLU A 34 20.47 -27.37 20.05
N LEU A 35 21.17 -26.58 20.86
CA LEU A 35 20.70 -25.23 21.24
C LEU A 35 20.49 -24.35 20.01
N PHE A 36 21.44 -24.37 19.06
CA PHE A 36 21.32 -23.58 17.84
C PHE A 36 20.15 -24.04 16.94
N GLN A 37 19.93 -25.36 16.84
CA GLN A 37 18.78 -25.93 16.13
C GLN A 37 17.45 -25.50 16.77
N GLN A 38 17.31 -25.63 18.09
CA GLN A 38 16.12 -25.15 18.81
C GLN A 38 15.90 -23.64 18.62
N PHE A 39 16.98 -22.87 18.65
CA PHE A 39 16.93 -21.43 18.39
C PHE A 39 16.44 -21.11 16.97
N LEU A 40 16.92 -21.82 15.95
CA LEU A 40 16.46 -21.65 14.56
C LEU A 40 14.98 -22.02 14.40
N VAL A 41 14.52 -23.10 15.03
CA VAL A 41 13.11 -23.49 15.04
C VAL A 41 12.26 -22.38 15.67
N HIS A 42 12.69 -21.87 16.83
CA HIS A 42 11.99 -20.79 17.51
C HIS A 42 11.96 -19.50 16.68
N LEU A 43 13.09 -19.11 16.08
CA LEU A 43 13.15 -17.95 15.19
C LEU A 43 12.24 -18.12 13.97
N THR A 44 12.23 -19.30 13.35
CA THR A 44 11.37 -19.60 12.21
C THR A 44 9.89 -19.41 12.57
N ALA A 45 9.47 -19.94 13.73
CA ALA A 45 8.10 -19.77 14.22
C ALA A 45 7.76 -18.29 14.48
N ARG A 46 8.66 -17.55 15.15
CA ARG A 46 8.46 -16.13 15.43
C ARG A 46 8.38 -15.27 14.17
N TRP A 47 9.21 -15.55 13.17
CA TRP A 47 9.14 -14.83 11.90
C TRP A 47 7.90 -15.19 11.09
N SER A 48 7.50 -16.47 11.08
CA SER A 48 6.26 -16.90 10.42
C SER A 48 5.04 -16.24 11.05
N GLU A 49 5.00 -16.14 12.38
CA GLU A 49 3.95 -15.43 13.12
C GLU A 49 3.90 -13.94 12.74
N LEU A 50 5.06 -13.28 12.69
CA LEU A 50 5.14 -11.89 12.26
C LEU A 50 4.63 -11.70 10.82
N CYS A 51 4.99 -12.60 9.91
CA CYS A 51 4.48 -12.60 8.53
C CYS A 51 2.96 -12.76 8.50
N SER A 52 2.40 -13.70 9.28
CA SER A 52 0.95 -13.94 9.36
C SER A 52 0.20 -12.72 9.88
N GLN A 53 0.66 -12.11 10.97
CA GLN A 53 0.04 -10.89 11.53
C GLN A 53 0.06 -9.74 10.52
N PHE A 54 1.15 -9.63 9.76
CA PHE A 54 1.27 -8.61 8.73
C PHE A 54 0.36 -8.91 7.53
N GLU A 55 0.16 -10.17 7.17
CA GLU A 55 -0.82 -10.60 6.15
C GLU A 55 -2.26 -10.23 6.53
N ASP A 56 -2.64 -10.49 7.78
CA ASP A 56 -3.96 -10.11 8.32
C ASP A 56 -4.14 -8.59 8.36
N TYR A 57 -3.07 -7.87 8.68
CA TYR A 57 -3.05 -6.42 8.64
C TYR A 57 -3.28 -5.88 7.22
N LEU A 58 -2.56 -6.39 6.22
CA LEU A 58 -2.76 -5.99 4.82
C LEU A 58 -4.16 -6.33 4.31
N SER A 59 -4.72 -7.45 4.75
CA SER A 59 -6.09 -7.86 4.37
C SER A 59 -7.13 -6.87 4.91
N ARG A 60 -6.98 -6.41 6.15
CA ARG A 60 -7.83 -5.36 6.73
C ARG A 60 -7.65 -4.02 6.02
N LEU A 61 -6.40 -3.65 5.73
CA LEU A 61 -6.11 -2.41 5.03
C LEU A 61 -6.73 -2.37 3.63
N ARG A 62 -6.73 -3.52 2.93
CA ARG A 62 -7.43 -3.70 1.65
C ARG A 62 -8.94 -3.50 1.78
N LEU A 63 -9.57 -4.03 2.83
CA LEU A 63 -11.01 -3.80 3.05
C LEU A 63 -11.30 -2.31 3.24
N ASN A 64 -10.52 -1.62 4.07
CA ASN A 64 -10.67 -0.18 4.30
C ASN A 64 -10.47 0.65 3.01
N GLN A 65 -9.53 0.25 2.14
CA GLN A 65 -9.35 0.85 0.81
C GLN A 65 -10.61 0.69 -0.05
N LEU A 66 -11.22 -0.50 -0.07
CA LEU A 66 -12.43 -0.75 -0.86
C LEU A 66 -13.64 0.04 -0.33
N GLU A 67 -13.74 0.22 0.98
CA GLU A 67 -14.79 1.02 1.60
C GLU A 67 -14.61 2.52 1.32
N SER A 68 -13.37 3.02 1.38
CA SER A 68 -13.06 4.45 1.23
C SER A 68 -12.98 4.94 -0.22
N LYS A 69 -13.06 4.05 -1.23
CA LYS A 69 -13.12 4.40 -2.67
C LYS A 69 -12.07 5.44 -3.12
N GLY A 70 -10.86 5.37 -2.56
CA GLY A 70 -9.76 6.27 -2.92
C GLY A 70 -9.98 7.74 -2.50
N GLU A 71 -10.84 8.00 -1.50
CA GLU A 71 -11.09 9.36 -1.00
C GLU A 71 -10.05 9.84 0.01
N SER A 72 -9.19 8.95 0.54
CA SER A 72 -8.19 9.29 1.56
C SER A 72 -6.79 9.45 0.97
N PRO A 73 -6.25 10.69 0.87
CA PRO A 73 -4.91 10.92 0.32
C PRO A 73 -3.78 10.39 1.21
N GLU A 74 -4.05 10.10 2.49
CA GLU A 74 -3.06 9.59 3.45
C GLU A 74 -2.76 8.09 3.28
N THR A 75 -3.56 7.36 2.49
CA THR A 75 -3.37 5.92 2.28
C THR A 75 -2.10 5.60 1.49
N ILE A 76 -1.77 6.41 0.48
CA ILE A 76 -0.59 6.21 -0.36
C ILE A 76 0.70 6.29 0.44
N SER A 77 0.84 7.32 1.30
CA SER A 77 2.03 7.47 2.15
C SER A 77 2.15 6.30 3.13
N HIS A 78 1.03 5.86 3.71
CA HIS A 78 0.98 4.72 4.60
C HIS A 78 1.38 3.41 3.91
N PHE A 79 0.91 3.15 2.68
CA PHE A 79 1.34 1.98 1.91
C PHE A 79 2.83 2.04 1.54
N ALA A 80 3.35 3.22 1.17
CA ALA A 80 4.76 3.40 0.86
C ALA A 80 5.65 3.15 2.10
N GLU A 81 5.22 3.61 3.27
CA GLU A 81 5.90 3.35 4.54
C GLU A 81 5.91 1.85 4.88
N ASN A 82 4.77 1.16 4.73
CA ASN A 82 4.71 -0.29 4.93
C ASN A 82 5.60 -1.06 3.95
N ALA A 83 5.68 -0.63 2.67
CA ALA A 83 6.60 -1.20 1.70
C ALA A 83 8.07 -1.07 2.14
N LEU A 84 8.43 0.09 2.68
CA LEU A 84 9.76 0.34 3.23
C LEU A 84 10.04 -0.56 4.44
N HIS A 85 9.07 -0.75 5.33
CA HIS A 85 9.21 -1.64 6.49
C HIS A 85 9.47 -3.09 6.07
N ILE A 86 8.70 -3.63 5.12
CA ILE A 86 8.96 -4.99 4.60
C ILE A 86 10.37 -5.08 3.99
N ALA A 87 10.80 -4.09 3.21
CA ALA A 87 12.12 -4.10 2.59
C ALA A 87 13.24 -4.13 3.66
N LYS A 88 13.09 -3.35 4.73
CA LYS A 88 14.02 -3.35 5.88
C LYS A 88 14.02 -4.70 6.60
N LEU A 89 12.84 -5.25 6.90
CA LEU A 89 12.70 -6.55 7.55
C LEU A 89 13.35 -7.65 6.73
N ARG A 90 13.13 -7.65 5.41
CA ARG A 90 13.74 -8.61 4.49
C ARG A 90 15.26 -8.54 4.49
N ARG A 91 15.83 -7.33 4.43
CA ARG A 91 17.28 -7.14 4.52
C ARG A 91 17.85 -7.69 5.83
N PHE A 92 17.17 -7.43 6.94
CA PHE A 92 17.58 -7.92 8.26
C PHE A 92 17.50 -9.45 8.33
N PHE A 93 16.38 -10.03 7.90
CA PHE A 93 16.16 -11.47 7.83
C PHE A 93 17.21 -12.20 6.99
N GLN A 94 17.52 -11.68 5.80
CA GLN A 94 18.58 -12.22 4.93
C GLN A 94 19.95 -12.17 5.60
N GLY A 95 20.22 -11.13 6.39
CA GLY A 95 21.41 -11.06 7.23
C GLY A 95 21.46 -12.17 8.29
N GLN A 96 20.34 -12.47 8.94
CA GLN A 96 20.24 -13.57 9.91
C GLN A 96 20.43 -14.94 9.24
N VAL A 97 19.80 -15.19 8.09
CA VAL A 97 19.98 -16.44 7.34
C VAL A 97 21.43 -16.62 6.91
N ARG A 98 22.10 -15.56 6.46
CA ARG A 98 23.53 -15.61 6.11
C ARG A 98 24.38 -15.93 7.34
N GLY A 99 24.16 -15.24 8.46
CA GLY A 99 24.88 -15.51 9.71
C GLY A 99 24.67 -16.95 10.20
N ALA A 100 23.45 -17.48 10.08
CA ALA A 100 23.16 -18.88 10.43
C ALA A 100 23.92 -19.88 9.55
N ARG A 101 24.03 -19.61 8.24
CA ARG A 101 24.82 -20.44 7.31
C ARG A 101 26.32 -20.39 7.64
N GLU A 102 26.86 -19.20 7.88
CA GLU A 102 28.27 -19.01 8.25
C GLU A 102 28.59 -19.75 9.55
N PHE A 103 27.72 -19.65 10.55
CA PHE A 103 27.87 -20.35 11.82
C PHE A 103 27.78 -21.87 11.66
N SER A 104 26.89 -22.37 10.79
CA SER A 104 26.79 -23.80 10.47
C SER A 104 28.07 -24.37 9.87
N ILE A 105 28.77 -23.59 9.03
CA ILE A 105 30.05 -24.01 8.44
C ILE A 105 31.13 -24.13 9.53
N ASP A 106 31.23 -23.14 10.43
CA ASP A 106 32.19 -23.18 11.55
C ASP A 106 31.92 -24.37 12.50
N LEU A 107 30.65 -24.67 12.77
CA LEU A 107 30.25 -25.83 13.58
C LEU A 107 30.56 -27.17 12.89
N GLY A 108 30.31 -27.27 11.58
CA GLY A 108 30.59 -28.48 10.79
C GLY A 108 32.07 -28.87 10.83
N CYS A 109 32.96 -27.88 10.80
CA CYS A 109 34.41 -28.10 10.96
C CYS A 109 34.79 -28.67 12.35
N ARG A 110 33.98 -28.47 13.39
CA ARG A 110 34.31 -28.82 14.78
C ARG A 110 33.69 -30.12 15.28
N TYR A 111 32.50 -30.51 14.79
CA TYR A 111 31.69 -31.60 15.36
C TYR A 111 31.38 -32.79 14.42
N GLY A 112 31.76 -32.73 13.15
CA GLY A 112 31.65 -33.85 12.19
C GLY A 112 30.29 -34.05 11.51
N ALA A 113 30.29 -34.85 10.43
CA ALA A 113 29.27 -34.87 9.36
C ALA A 113 27.81 -35.25 9.75
N GLY A 114 27.56 -35.81 10.94
CA GLY A 114 26.22 -36.30 11.33
C GLY A 114 25.24 -35.21 11.76
N LYS A 115 25.70 -34.22 12.54
CA LYS A 115 24.86 -33.11 13.08
C LYS A 115 24.76 -31.91 12.13
N GLU A 116 25.65 -31.85 11.14
CA GLU A 116 25.67 -30.83 10.09
C GLU A 116 24.39 -30.87 9.24
N ARG A 117 23.95 -32.07 8.81
CA ARG A 117 22.79 -32.22 7.93
C ARG A 117 21.48 -31.72 8.56
N ARG A 118 21.19 -32.07 9.81
CA ARG A 118 19.99 -31.58 10.52
C ARG A 118 20.02 -30.06 10.69
N THR A 119 21.18 -29.51 11.03
CA THR A 119 21.35 -28.06 11.17
C THR A 119 21.09 -27.34 9.84
N LEU A 120 21.59 -27.89 8.73
CA LEU A 120 21.35 -27.36 7.39
C LEU A 120 19.86 -27.41 7.00
N GLU A 121 19.17 -28.48 7.35
CA GLU A 121 17.72 -28.63 7.14
C GLU A 121 16.93 -27.54 7.90
N GLU A 122 17.28 -27.26 9.16
CA GLU A 122 16.64 -26.17 9.92
C GLU A 122 16.98 -24.78 9.36
N ILE A 123 18.20 -24.57 8.84
CA ILE A 123 18.56 -23.32 8.16
C ILE A 123 17.78 -23.14 6.86
N HIS A 124 17.54 -24.22 6.11
CA HIS A 124 16.70 -24.17 4.93
C HIS A 124 15.25 -23.85 5.28
N ARG A 125 14.70 -24.49 6.32
CA ARG A 125 13.36 -24.17 6.83
C ARG A 125 13.27 -22.73 7.29
N PHE A 126 14.29 -22.22 7.98
CA PHE A 126 14.37 -20.82 8.35
C PHE A 126 14.36 -19.94 7.10
N ALA A 127 15.25 -20.19 6.15
CA ALA A 127 15.37 -19.41 4.91
C ALA A 127 14.08 -19.36 4.06
N ASP A 128 13.23 -20.39 4.14
CA ASP A 128 11.95 -20.45 3.42
C ASP A 128 10.97 -19.34 3.81
N VAL A 129 11.13 -18.76 4.99
CA VAL A 129 10.39 -17.56 5.42
C VAL A 129 10.62 -16.37 4.48
N ASP A 130 11.76 -16.26 3.77
CA ASP A 130 11.98 -15.19 2.79
C ASP A 130 10.89 -15.21 1.69
N ARG A 131 10.31 -16.38 1.37
CA ARG A 131 9.19 -16.48 0.41
C ARG A 131 7.93 -15.80 0.93
N GLN A 132 7.65 -15.89 2.23
CA GLN A 132 6.53 -15.19 2.86
C GLN A 132 6.77 -13.67 2.86
N LEU A 133 7.98 -13.21 3.20
CA LEU A 133 8.29 -11.78 3.10
C LEU A 133 8.21 -11.26 1.66
N GLN A 134 8.63 -12.06 0.67
CA GLN A 134 8.50 -11.73 -0.75
C GLN A 134 7.04 -11.56 -1.16
N SER A 135 6.17 -12.49 -0.77
CA SER A 135 4.74 -12.43 -1.12
C SER A 135 4.06 -11.22 -0.48
N LEU A 136 4.35 -10.93 0.80
CA LEU A 136 3.86 -9.73 1.48
C LEU A 136 4.34 -8.46 0.78
N GLY A 137 5.62 -8.40 0.40
CA GLY A 137 6.18 -7.29 -0.34
C GLY A 137 5.51 -7.08 -1.70
N GLN A 138 5.16 -8.17 -2.41
CA GLN A 138 4.41 -8.09 -3.65
C GLN A 138 3.00 -7.55 -3.42
N ARG A 139 2.27 -8.08 -2.43
CA ARG A 139 0.92 -7.63 -2.11
C ARG A 139 0.86 -6.14 -1.80
N ILE A 140 1.80 -5.60 -1.01
CA ILE A 140 1.84 -4.14 -0.77
C ILE A 140 2.03 -3.36 -2.07
N ARG A 141 2.94 -3.78 -2.94
CA ARG A 141 3.19 -3.09 -4.22
C ARG A 141 1.94 -3.09 -5.09
N ASP A 142 1.22 -4.20 -5.14
CA ASP A 142 -0.02 -4.33 -5.91
C ASP A 142 -1.11 -3.41 -5.34
N LEU A 143 -1.25 -3.34 -4.00
CA LEU A 143 -2.17 -2.42 -3.33
C LEU A 143 -1.85 -0.96 -3.62
N LEU A 144 -0.57 -0.60 -3.56
CA LEU A 144 -0.08 0.75 -3.85
C LEU A 144 -0.35 1.14 -5.30
N GLN A 145 -0.10 0.24 -6.26
CA GLN A 145 -0.42 0.48 -7.67
C GLN A 145 -1.91 0.70 -7.90
N LEU A 146 -2.75 -0.07 -7.19
CA LEU A 146 -4.19 0.09 -7.28
C LEU A 146 -4.69 1.40 -6.67
N GLU A 147 -4.08 1.87 -5.57
CA GLU A 147 -4.40 3.21 -5.05
C GLU A 147 -4.06 4.31 -6.05
N PHE A 148 -2.89 4.25 -6.68
CA PHE A 148 -2.53 5.23 -7.71
C PHE A 148 -3.54 5.23 -8.86
N ALA A 149 -4.00 4.06 -9.29
CA ALA A 149 -5.04 3.95 -10.31
C ALA A 149 -6.36 4.59 -9.85
N TRP A 150 -6.78 4.33 -8.61
CA TRP A 150 -8.00 4.90 -8.03
C TRP A 150 -7.93 6.43 -7.91
N VAL A 151 -6.84 6.96 -7.35
CA VAL A 151 -6.64 8.41 -7.21
C VAL A 151 -6.61 9.08 -8.59
N SER A 152 -5.94 8.48 -9.59
CA SER A 152 -5.94 8.99 -10.96
C SER A 152 -7.34 9.05 -11.57
N ILE A 153 -8.19 8.04 -11.34
CA ILE A 153 -9.57 8.01 -11.81
C ILE A 153 -10.40 9.07 -11.08
N ASN A 154 -10.28 9.16 -9.76
CA ASN A 154 -11.02 10.15 -8.96
C ASN A 154 -10.66 11.58 -9.36
N GLU A 155 -9.36 11.86 -9.57
CA GLU A 155 -8.88 13.15 -10.04
C GLU A 155 -9.39 13.47 -11.46
N ALA A 156 -9.41 12.49 -12.37
CA ALA A 156 -9.98 12.66 -13.71
C ALA A 156 -11.47 12.97 -13.68
N HIS A 157 -12.25 12.28 -12.84
CA HIS A 157 -13.66 12.57 -12.64
C HIS A 157 -13.88 13.98 -12.04
N LYS A 158 -13.09 14.36 -11.04
CA LYS A 158 -13.15 15.70 -10.44
C LYS A 158 -12.76 16.79 -11.45
N SER A 159 -11.74 16.57 -12.26
CA SER A 159 -11.33 17.48 -13.34
C SER A 159 -12.43 17.63 -14.38
N THR A 160 -13.09 16.54 -14.75
CA THR A 160 -14.21 16.55 -15.70
C THR A 160 -15.42 17.30 -15.16
N SER A 161 -15.77 17.13 -13.88
CA SER A 161 -16.88 17.84 -13.25
C SER A 161 -16.56 19.34 -13.07
N LEU A 162 -15.32 19.69 -12.73
CA LEU A 162 -14.82 21.06 -12.71
C LEU A 162 -14.87 21.70 -14.09
N ALA A 163 -14.39 21.02 -15.13
CA ALA A 163 -14.44 21.51 -16.51
C ALA A 163 -15.88 21.73 -16.98
N THR A 164 -16.80 20.82 -16.65
CA THR A 164 -18.23 20.95 -16.96
C THR A 164 -18.84 22.16 -16.23
N SER A 165 -18.47 22.38 -14.97
CA SER A 165 -18.94 23.52 -14.18
C SER A 165 -18.37 24.84 -14.70
N MET A 166 -17.07 24.87 -15.05
CA MET A 166 -16.42 26.01 -15.70
C MET A 166 -17.07 26.34 -17.05
N LYS A 167 -17.49 25.33 -17.83
CA LYS A 167 -18.24 25.54 -19.08
C LYS A 167 -19.56 26.27 -18.84
N ARG A 168 -20.32 25.85 -17.82
CA ARG A 168 -21.61 26.48 -17.45
C ARG A 168 -21.40 27.91 -16.94
N LEU A 169 -20.42 28.14 -16.08
CA LEU A 169 -20.10 29.48 -15.57
C LEU A 169 -19.63 30.42 -16.70
N SER A 170 -18.76 29.92 -17.57
CA SER A 170 -18.27 30.68 -18.73
C SER A 170 -19.42 31.06 -19.66
N TRP A 171 -20.37 30.15 -19.90
CA TRP A 171 -21.56 30.45 -20.68
C TRP A 171 -22.38 31.60 -20.10
N ILE A 172 -22.64 31.56 -18.79
CA ILE A 172 -23.42 32.59 -18.09
C ILE A 172 -22.70 33.94 -18.18
N THR A 173 -21.41 33.99 -17.83
CA THR A 173 -20.63 35.24 -17.89
C THR A 173 -20.57 35.82 -19.31
N PHE A 174 -20.51 34.98 -20.35
CA PHE A 174 -20.48 35.44 -21.74
C PHE A 174 -21.80 36.09 -22.20
N ILE A 175 -22.94 35.71 -21.62
CA ILE A 175 -24.26 36.32 -21.92
C ILE A 175 -24.52 37.53 -21.04
N PHE A 176 -24.26 37.40 -19.73
CA PHE A 176 -24.63 38.42 -18.75
C PHE A 176 -23.67 39.61 -18.74
N LEU A 177 -22.38 39.42 -19.02
CA LEU A 177 -21.42 40.53 -19.03
C LEU A 177 -21.76 41.59 -20.11
N PRO A 178 -22.06 41.22 -21.37
CA PRO A 178 -22.50 42.20 -22.38
C PRO A 178 -23.86 42.83 -22.05
N ALA A 179 -24.80 42.05 -21.49
CA ALA A 179 -26.12 42.56 -21.11
C ALA A 179 -26.05 43.56 -19.94
N MET A 180 -25.24 43.27 -18.93
CA MET A 180 -24.94 44.17 -17.81
C MET A 180 -24.25 45.44 -18.28
N PHE A 181 -23.33 45.35 -19.25
CA PHE A 181 -22.70 46.53 -19.87
C PHE A 181 -23.74 47.43 -20.56
N ALA A 182 -24.63 46.84 -21.36
CA ALA A 182 -25.72 47.59 -21.98
C ALA A 182 -26.65 48.21 -20.93
N ALA A 183 -27.08 47.44 -19.93
CA ALA A 183 -27.94 47.93 -18.85
C ALA A 183 -27.28 49.06 -18.03
N SER A 184 -25.96 48.99 -17.81
CA SER A 184 -25.20 50.06 -17.15
C SER A 184 -25.10 51.31 -18.01
N LEU A 185 -24.93 51.17 -19.33
CA LEU A 185 -24.86 52.27 -20.28
C LEU A 185 -26.21 53.01 -20.40
N PHE A 186 -27.32 52.26 -20.34
CA PHE A 186 -28.69 52.82 -20.37
C PHE A 186 -29.22 53.23 -18.98
N GLY A 187 -28.67 52.67 -17.90
CA GLY A 187 -29.08 52.93 -16.53
C GLY A 187 -28.33 54.07 -15.84
N MET A 188 -27.09 54.35 -16.27
CA MET A 188 -26.46 55.64 -15.98
C MET A 188 -27.20 56.72 -16.77
N ASN A 189 -27.61 57.78 -16.08
CA ASN A 189 -28.26 58.95 -16.68
C ASN A 189 -27.24 59.72 -17.53
N VAL A 190 -26.90 59.17 -18.70
CA VAL A 190 -25.93 59.75 -19.62
C VAL A 190 -26.71 60.53 -20.66
N ASP A 191 -26.57 61.86 -20.64
CA ASP A 191 -27.12 62.82 -21.62
C ASP A 191 -26.67 62.55 -23.09
N ILE A 192 -25.93 61.47 -23.34
CA ILE A 192 -25.57 60.95 -24.67
C ILE A 192 -26.81 60.45 -25.46
N LEU A 193 -27.93 60.16 -24.79
CA LEU A 193 -29.18 59.73 -25.44
C LEU A 193 -30.12 60.88 -25.82
N GLU A 194 -29.80 62.13 -25.47
CA GLU A 194 -30.67 63.30 -25.72
C GLU A 194 -30.93 63.54 -27.22
N ASN A 195 -30.04 63.08 -28.10
CA ASN A 195 -30.14 63.20 -29.56
C ASN A 195 -30.53 61.90 -30.29
N ASN A 196 -31.10 60.91 -29.60
CA ASN A 196 -31.63 59.68 -30.21
C ASN A 196 -30.59 58.91 -31.09
N PRO A 197 -29.43 58.50 -30.54
CA PRO A 197 -28.39 57.83 -31.31
C PRO A 197 -28.85 56.45 -31.81
N ASP A 198 -28.47 56.11 -33.04
CA ASP A 198 -28.88 54.91 -33.74
C ASP A 198 -28.39 53.64 -33.02
N TRP A 199 -29.27 52.94 -32.31
CA TRP A 199 -29.01 51.71 -31.53
C TRP A 199 -28.35 50.56 -32.33
N ARG A 200 -28.27 50.72 -33.66
CA ARG A 200 -27.57 49.84 -34.59
C ARG A 200 -26.10 49.62 -34.21
N TRP A 201 -25.40 50.61 -33.66
CA TRP A 201 -23.98 50.41 -33.27
C TRP A 201 -23.83 49.39 -32.13
N LEU A 202 -24.74 49.41 -31.14
CA LEU A 202 -24.76 48.45 -30.04
C LEU A 202 -25.13 47.06 -30.56
N ARG A 203 -26.18 46.98 -31.40
CA ARG A 203 -26.59 45.73 -32.04
C ARG A 203 -25.46 45.13 -32.88
N ASP A 204 -24.77 45.95 -33.68
CA ASP A 204 -23.71 45.50 -34.56
C ASP A 204 -22.46 45.10 -33.76
N GLY A 205 -22.17 45.78 -32.65
CA GLY A 205 -21.14 45.37 -31.68
C GLY A 205 -21.44 44.03 -31.00
N LEU A 206 -22.68 43.84 -30.54
CA LEU A 206 -23.14 42.58 -29.95
C LEU A 206 -23.09 41.44 -30.97
N LYS A 207 -23.50 41.71 -32.21
CA LYS A 207 -23.45 40.77 -33.33
C LYS A 207 -22.02 40.36 -33.67
N ARG A 208 -21.06 41.29 -33.67
CA ARG A 208 -19.63 40.99 -33.86
C ARG A 208 -19.07 40.12 -32.73
N MET A 209 -19.47 40.37 -31.48
CA MET A 209 -19.07 39.57 -30.33
C MET A 209 -19.64 38.13 -30.42
N TRP A 210 -20.90 38.02 -30.84
CA TRP A 210 -21.59 36.74 -31.07
C TRP A 210 -20.96 35.94 -32.22
N ASP A 211 -20.76 36.57 -33.37
CA ASP A 211 -20.24 35.88 -34.56
C ASP A 211 -18.74 35.56 -34.44
N GLY A 212 -17.97 36.40 -33.74
CA GLY A 212 -16.52 36.23 -33.57
C GLY A 212 -16.13 35.26 -32.46
N GLY A 213 -16.59 35.53 -31.22
CA GLY A 213 -16.14 34.78 -30.04
C GLY A 213 -17.01 33.57 -29.74
N PHE A 214 -18.32 33.76 -29.77
CA PHE A 214 -19.26 32.76 -29.26
C PHE A 214 -19.48 31.58 -30.22
N LYS A 215 -19.66 31.84 -31.53
CA LYS A 215 -19.76 30.76 -32.53
C LYS A 215 -18.51 29.87 -32.57
N ARG A 216 -17.31 30.46 -32.45
CA ARG A 216 -16.05 29.69 -32.39
C ARG A 216 -15.94 28.89 -31.11
N TRP A 217 -16.39 29.44 -29.99
CA TRP A 217 -16.44 28.72 -28.72
C TRP A 217 -17.41 27.53 -28.77
N LEU A 218 -18.62 27.73 -29.31
CA LEU A 218 -19.59 26.65 -29.53
C LEU A 218 -19.04 25.52 -30.41
N GLY A 219 -18.32 25.87 -31.48
CA GLY A 219 -17.68 24.89 -32.37
C GLY A 219 -16.61 24.04 -31.67
N LYS A 220 -15.80 24.63 -30.79
CA LYS A 220 -14.79 23.91 -29.99
C LYS A 220 -15.40 23.03 -28.89
N GLN A 221 -16.58 23.38 -28.39
CA GLN A 221 -17.27 22.63 -27.34
C GLN A 221 -17.94 21.34 -27.83
N ASN A 222 -18.21 21.24 -29.15
CA ASN A 222 -18.85 20.07 -29.75
C ASN A 222 -17.86 18.98 -30.17
N THR A 223 -16.55 19.26 -30.10
CA THR A 223 -15.46 18.37 -30.54
C THR A 223 -14.68 17.72 -29.39
N GLN A 224 -14.93 18.11 -28.13
CA GLN A 224 -14.31 17.50 -26.93
C GLN A 224 -15.24 16.50 -26.20
N GLY A 225 -16.33 16.07 -26.84
CA GLY A 225 -17.35 15.19 -26.25
C GLY A 225 -17.50 13.83 -26.94
N GLU A 226 -16.63 13.47 -27.89
CA GLU A 226 -16.50 12.12 -28.46
C GLU A 226 -15.20 11.46 -28.01
#